data_AF-A0A650MWV3-F1
#
_entry.id   AF-A0A650MWV3-F1
#
_cell.length_a   1.000
_cell.length_b   1.000
_cell.length_c   1.000
_cell.angle_alpha   90.00
_cell.angle_beta   90.00
_cell.angle_gamma   90.00
#
_symmetry.space_group_name_H-M   'P 1'
#
loop_
_entity.id
_entity.type
_entity.pdbx_description
1 polymer ?
#
loop_
_entity_poly.entity_id
_entity_poly.type
_entity_poly.pdbx_seq_one_letter_code
_entity_poly.pdbx_strand_id
1 'polypeptide(L)'
;MFLLATHGNINNIIITKYALIYGIGAAIGAVLYNILATDILIKYGVYQVVGYGMLISGIALNIIVKPWKYDVVYDLGMINALIGVIVIGTAIAFSCYLKGGSIIGPLKGSLIGSMEPVVAIISTVVFLGSPFEFMDILGFIFILVTVTLLSFKKEN
;
A
#
# COMPACT_ATOMS: atom_id res chain seq x y z
N MET A 1 -8.40 -10.86 5.93
CA MET A 1 -8.19 -9.62 6.71
C MET A 1 -8.76 -9.73 8.13
N PHE A 2 -10.03 -10.10 8.32
CA PHE A 2 -10.61 -10.30 9.66
C PHE A 2 -9.81 -11.29 10.53
N LEU A 3 -9.54 -12.52 10.07
CA LEU A 3 -8.76 -13.50 10.87
C LEU A 3 -7.34 -13.06 11.23
N LEU A 4 -6.66 -12.32 10.35
CA LEU A 4 -5.30 -11.79 10.57
C LEU A 4 -5.29 -10.64 11.58
N ALA A 5 -6.35 -9.83 11.62
CA ALA A 5 -6.45 -8.68 12.51
C ALA A 5 -6.93 -9.05 13.93
N THR A 6 -7.74 -10.11 14.06
CA THR A 6 -8.35 -10.49 15.35
C THR A 6 -7.86 -11.80 15.95
N HIS A 7 -6.99 -12.55 15.27
CA HIS A 7 -6.54 -13.87 15.72
C HIS A 7 -7.69 -14.72 16.29
N GLY A 8 -8.84 -14.72 15.60
CA GLY A 8 -10.01 -15.55 15.97
C GLY A 8 -10.72 -15.20 17.28
N ASN A 9 -10.37 -14.12 17.98
CA ASN A 9 -11.05 -13.71 19.21
C ASN A 9 -11.88 -12.44 19.01
N ILE A 10 -13.22 -12.59 19.01
CA ILE A 10 -14.20 -11.51 18.81
C ILE A 10 -14.24 -10.53 19.99
N ASN A 11 -13.78 -10.95 21.18
CA ASN A 11 -13.86 -10.14 22.41
C ASN A 11 -12.61 -9.27 22.66
N ASN A 12 -11.52 -9.48 21.92
CA ASN A 12 -10.33 -8.63 21.96
C ASN A 12 -10.07 -8.11 20.56
N ILE A 13 -10.76 -7.04 20.18
CA ILE A 13 -10.41 -6.29 18.98
C ILE A 13 -9.06 -5.62 19.26
N ILE A 14 -7.98 -6.20 18.75
CA ILE A 14 -6.60 -5.68 18.83
C ILE A 14 -6.43 -4.42 17.94
N ILE A 15 -7.53 -3.86 17.42
CA ILE A 15 -7.52 -2.65 16.59
C ILE A 15 -7.73 -1.44 17.49
N THR A 16 -6.65 -0.70 17.74
CA THR A 16 -6.70 0.60 18.40
C THR A 16 -7.63 1.54 17.64
N LYS A 17 -8.40 2.39 18.35
CA LYS A 17 -9.28 3.41 17.73
C LYS A 17 -8.58 4.23 16.64
N TYR A 18 -7.30 4.55 16.83
CA TYR A 18 -6.46 5.22 15.84
C TYR A 18 -6.30 4.41 14.55
N ALA A 19 -6.02 3.11 14.63
CA ALA A 19 -5.87 2.25 13.46
C ALA A 19 -7.16 2.20 12.62
N LEU A 20 -8.32 2.21 13.27
CA LEU A 20 -9.62 2.27 12.57
C LEU A 20 -9.81 3.61 11.84
N ILE A 21 -9.51 4.74 12.49
CA ILE A 21 -9.64 6.08 11.89
C ILE A 21 -8.72 6.22 10.67
N TYR A 22 -7.45 5.83 10.80
CA TYR A 22 -6.50 5.87 9.68
C TYR A 22 -6.87 4.88 8.57
N GLY A 23 -7.39 3.70 8.90
CA GLY A 23 -7.86 2.72 7.93
C GLY A 23 -9.06 3.22 7.11
N ILE A 24 -10.05 3.82 7.77
CA ILE A 24 -11.20 4.43 7.08
C ILE A 24 -10.74 5.63 6.24
N GLY A 25 -9.85 6.47 6.78
CA GLY A 25 -9.26 7.59 6.04
C GLY A 25 -8.54 7.14 4.76
N ALA A 26 -7.76 6.06 4.84
CA ALA A 26 -7.09 5.46 3.68
C ALA A 26 -8.10 4.92 2.65
N ALA A 27 -9.17 4.26 3.10
CA ALA A 27 -10.22 3.76 2.20
C ALA A 27 -10.93 4.90 1.45
N ILE A 28 -11.29 5.97 2.16
CA ILE A 28 -11.89 7.17 1.56
C ILE A 28 -10.89 7.79 0.56
N GLY A 29 -9.62 7.93 0.94
CA GLY A 29 -8.56 8.42 0.04
C GLY A 29 -8.43 7.58 -1.24
N ALA A 30 -8.48 6.26 -1.13
CA ALA A 30 -8.43 5.35 -2.28
C ALA A 30 -9.66 5.51 -3.20
N VAL A 31 -10.85 5.69 -2.64
CA VAL A 31 -12.08 5.94 -3.42
C VAL A 31 -12.00 7.29 -4.15
N LEU A 32 -11.60 8.36 -3.43
CA LEU A 32 -11.44 9.68 -4.01
C LEU A 32 -10.37 9.69 -5.11
N TYR A 33 -9.25 9.00 -4.91
CA TYR A 33 -8.22 8.84 -5.93
C TYR A 33 -8.79 8.17 -7.19
N ASN A 34 -9.55 7.09 -7.05
CA ASN A 34 -10.11 6.41 -8.23
C ASN A 34 -11.16 7.27 -8.97
N ILE A 35 -12.02 7.99 -8.25
CA ILE A 35 -13.09 8.79 -8.88
C ILE A 35 -12.53 10.09 -9.46
N LEU A 36 -11.77 10.87 -8.68
CA LEU A 36 -11.32 12.20 -9.09
C LEU A 36 -10.10 12.14 -10.01
N ALA A 37 -9.19 11.18 -9.82
CA ALA A 37 -7.96 11.16 -10.61
C ALA A 37 -8.21 10.65 -12.03
N THR A 38 -9.21 9.79 -12.27
CA THR A 38 -9.42 9.16 -13.59
C THR A 38 -9.55 10.19 -14.72
N ASP A 39 -10.40 11.20 -14.57
CA ASP A 39 -10.60 12.22 -15.61
C ASP A 39 -9.37 13.10 -15.82
N ILE A 40 -8.65 13.42 -14.74
CA ILE A 40 -7.46 14.28 -14.76
C ILE A 40 -6.28 13.52 -15.38
N LEU A 41 -6.13 12.23 -15.05
CA LEU A 41 -5.09 11.34 -15.57
C LEU A 41 -5.21 11.15 -17.07
N ILE A 42 -6.44 11.02 -17.60
CA ILE A 42 -6.69 10.92 -19.05
C ILE A 42 -6.29 12.22 -19.76
N LYS A 43 -6.55 13.39 -19.16
CA LYS A 43 -6.31 14.69 -19.79
C LYS A 43 -4.86 15.18 -19.73
N TYR A 44 -4.16 14.95 -18.62
CA TYR A 44 -2.83 15.52 -18.37
C TYR A 44 -1.70 14.49 -18.30
N GLY A 45 -2.03 13.20 -18.40
CA GLY A 45 -1.07 12.11 -18.29
C GLY A 45 -0.73 11.76 -16.84
N VAL A 46 -0.38 10.49 -16.64
CA VAL A 46 -0.25 9.89 -15.31
C VAL A 46 0.92 10.47 -14.52
N TYR A 47 2.07 10.70 -15.18
CA TYR A 47 3.30 11.16 -14.51
C TYR A 47 3.18 12.57 -13.95
N GLN A 48 2.52 13.47 -14.70
CA GLN A 48 2.34 14.87 -14.32
C GLN A 48 1.41 14.99 -13.12
N VAL A 49 0.23 14.36 -13.20
CA VAL A 49 -0.78 14.43 -12.14
C VAL A 49 -0.27 13.85 -10.83
N VAL A 50 0.40 12.70 -10.90
CA VAL A 50 0.98 12.05 -9.72
C VAL A 50 2.15 12.85 -9.16
N GLY A 51 3.04 13.36 -10.01
CA GLY A 51 4.18 14.17 -9.58
C GLY A 51 3.73 15.41 -8.80
N TYR A 52 2.77 16.17 -9.34
CA TYR A 52 2.19 17.31 -8.63
C TYR A 52 1.41 16.88 -7.38
N GLY A 53 0.70 15.75 -7.43
CA GLY A 53 -0.01 15.20 -6.28
C GLY A 53 0.93 14.85 -5.12
N MET A 54 2.04 14.18 -5.40
CA MET A 54 3.08 13.85 -4.41
C MET A 54 3.74 15.12 -3.85
N LEU A 55 4.01 16.12 -4.69
CA LEU A 55 4.64 17.37 -4.27
C LEU A 55 3.71 18.18 -3.34
N ILE A 56 2.46 18.37 -3.73
CA ILE A 56 1.45 19.08 -2.93
C ILE A 56 1.17 18.33 -1.63
N SER A 57 1.00 17.01 -1.69
CA SER A 57 0.78 16.18 -0.50
C SER A 57 1.98 16.22 0.45
N GLY A 58 3.21 16.16 -0.08
CA GLY A 58 4.43 16.28 0.71
C GLY A 58 4.52 17.62 1.44
N ILE A 59 4.21 18.73 0.77
CA ILE A 59 4.17 20.07 1.40
C ILE A 59 3.09 20.12 2.48
N ALA A 60 1.87 19.64 2.18
CA ALA A 60 0.77 19.64 3.14
C ALA A 60 1.09 18.81 4.40
N LEU A 61 1.65 17.62 4.22
CA LEU A 61 2.08 16.75 5.33
C LEU A 61 3.23 17.37 6.13
N ASN A 62 4.16 18.04 5.46
CA ASN A 62 5.26 18.76 6.10
C ASN A 62 4.74 19.84 7.08
N ILE A 63 3.70 20.59 6.69
CA ILE A 63 3.05 21.61 7.55
C ILE A 63 2.31 20.99 8.74
N ILE A 64 1.65 19.84 8.55
CA ILE A 64 0.84 19.17 9.59
C ILE A 64 1.73 18.45 10.59
N VAL A 65 2.64 17.60 10.10
CA VAL A 65 3.49 16.74 10.93
C VAL A 65 4.60 17.55 11.59
N LYS A 66 5.07 18.63 10.95
CA LYS A 66 6.17 19.49 11.44
C LYS A 66 7.39 18.67 11.84
N PRO A 67 8.01 17.93 10.90
CA PRO A 67 9.12 17.02 11.19
C PRO A 67 10.29 17.70 11.91
N TRP A 68 10.48 19.00 11.74
CA TRP A 68 11.49 19.81 12.44
C TRP A 68 11.27 19.99 13.96
N LYS A 69 10.12 19.58 14.50
CA LYS A 69 9.87 19.57 15.95
C LYS A 69 10.33 18.30 16.66
N TYR A 70 10.73 17.28 15.89
CA TYR A 70 11.20 16.02 16.44
C TYR A 70 12.73 16.01 16.44
N ASP A 71 13.31 15.72 17.59
CA ASP A 71 14.75 15.47 17.70
C ASP A 71 15.04 14.10 17.09
N VAL A 72 15.41 14.12 15.81
CA VAL A 72 15.86 12.93 15.08
C VAL A 72 17.38 12.92 15.06
N VAL A 73 17.97 11.75 15.35
CA VAL A 73 19.41 11.55 15.22
C VAL A 73 19.76 11.48 13.75
N TYR A 74 20.35 12.56 13.22
CA TYR A 74 20.82 12.64 11.84
C TYR A 74 22.14 11.88 11.67
N ASP A 75 22.04 10.55 11.60
CA ASP A 75 23.17 9.69 11.24
C ASP A 75 23.19 9.41 9.73
N LEU A 76 24.37 9.09 9.19
CA LEU A 76 24.56 8.67 7.80
C LEU A 76 23.70 7.45 7.44
N GLY A 77 23.50 6.53 8.39
CA GLY A 77 22.58 5.41 8.23
C GLY A 77 21.13 5.85 8.04
N MET A 78 20.67 6.84 8.82
CA MET A 78 19.32 7.39 8.71
C MET A 78 19.11 8.11 7.38
N ILE A 79 20.06 8.93 6.94
CA ILE A 79 19.99 9.65 5.66
C ILE A 79 19.94 8.66 4.50
N ASN A 80 20.78 7.62 4.51
CA ASN A 80 20.79 6.60 3.46
C ASN A 80 19.49 5.80 3.43
N ALA A 81 18.95 5.42 4.60
CA ALA A 81 17.66 4.75 4.69
C ALA A 81 16.51 5.64 4.15
N LEU A 82 16.52 6.94 4.50
CA LEU A 82 15.54 7.90 4.03
C LEU A 82 15.58 8.05 2.50
N ILE A 83 16.78 8.21 1.93
CA ILE A 83 16.96 8.29 0.47
C ILE A 83 16.50 6.98 -0.20
N GLY A 84 16.84 5.82 0.37
CA GLY A 84 16.41 4.52 -0.13
C GLY A 84 14.88 4.40 -0.18
N VAL A 85 14.19 4.76 0.90
CA VAL A 85 12.72 4.68 0.97
C VAL A 85 12.06 5.67 -0.02
N ILE A 86 12.56 6.90 -0.11
CA ILE A 86 11.97 7.94 -0.98
C ILE A 86 12.23 7.61 -2.45
N VAL A 87 13.48 7.35 -2.83
CA VAL A 87 13.86 7.19 -4.24
C VAL A 87 13.49 5.80 -4.74
N ILE A 88 13.95 4.75 -4.05
CA ILE A 88 13.76 3.37 -4.49
C ILE A 88 12.36 2.90 -4.13
N GLY A 89 11.97 3.04 -2.86
CA GLY A 89 10.71 2.52 -2.34
C GLY A 89 9.46 3.28 -2.82
N THR A 90 9.59 4.58 -3.12
CA THR A 90 8.44 5.41 -3.49
C THR A 90 8.50 5.83 -4.96
N ALA A 91 9.48 6.67 -5.34
CA ALA A 91 9.49 7.28 -6.67
C ALA A 91 9.64 6.25 -7.81
N ILE A 92 10.63 5.36 -7.72
CA ILE A 92 10.89 4.35 -8.74
C ILE A 92 9.79 3.28 -8.73
N ALA A 93 9.45 2.75 -7.55
CA ALA A 93 8.41 1.73 -7.41
C ALA A 93 7.06 2.22 -7.95
N PHE A 94 6.65 3.45 -7.62
CA PHE A 94 5.40 4.02 -8.10
C PHE A 94 5.45 4.32 -9.61
N SER A 95 6.58 4.81 -10.11
CA SER A 95 6.75 5.01 -11.57
C SER A 95 6.62 3.70 -12.35
N CYS A 96 7.17 2.60 -11.82
CA CYS A 96 7.03 1.27 -12.39
C CYS A 96 5.58 0.77 -12.30
N TYR A 97 4.92 0.98 -11.15
CA TYR A 97 3.50 0.65 -10.97
C TYR A 97 2.60 1.36 -11.98
N LEU A 98 2.80 2.66 -12.18
CA LEU A 98 2.03 3.45 -13.16
C LEU A 98 2.29 3.02 -14.61
N LYS A 99 3.55 2.73 -14.95
CA LYS A 99 3.93 2.17 -16.26
C LYS A 99 3.29 0.79 -16.47
N GLY A 100 3.30 -0.05 -15.45
CA GLY A 100 2.64 -1.36 -15.48
C GLY A 100 1.13 -1.23 -15.66
N GLY A 101 0.49 -0.37 -14.87
CA GLY A 101 -0.95 -0.11 -14.97
C GLY A 101 -1.38 0.38 -16.35
N SER A 102 -0.58 1.23 -17.00
CA SER A 102 -0.89 1.75 -18.34
C SER A 102 -0.67 0.72 -19.46
N ILE A 103 0.26 -0.24 -19.29
CA ILE A 103 0.53 -1.29 -20.29
C ILE A 103 -0.48 -2.43 -20.19
N ILE A 104 -0.85 -2.85 -18.98
CA ILE A 104 -1.55 -4.11 -18.75
C ILE A 104 -3.09 -3.89 -18.63
N GLY A 105 -3.53 -2.65 -18.41
CA GLY A 105 -4.93 -2.24 -18.28
C GLY A 105 -5.53 -2.51 -16.89
N PRO A 106 -6.64 -1.84 -16.52
CA PRO A 106 -7.20 -1.87 -15.15
C PRO A 106 -7.54 -3.28 -14.67
N LEU A 107 -7.95 -4.12 -15.62
CA LEU A 107 -8.46 -5.47 -15.49
C LEU A 107 -7.39 -6.45 -14.97
N LYS A 108 -6.17 -6.34 -15.49
CA LYS A 108 -5.00 -7.14 -15.11
C LYS A 108 -4.19 -6.46 -14.00
N GLY A 109 -4.20 -5.12 -13.94
CA GLY A 109 -3.63 -4.36 -12.83
C GLY A 109 -4.26 -4.73 -11.48
N SER A 110 -5.59 -4.91 -11.42
CA SER A 110 -6.27 -5.38 -10.20
C SER A 110 -5.88 -6.82 -9.80
N LEU A 111 -5.59 -7.70 -10.76
CA LEU A 111 -5.09 -9.05 -10.49
C LEU A 111 -3.68 -9.03 -9.89
N ILE A 112 -2.78 -8.21 -10.46
CA ILE A 112 -1.43 -8.01 -9.93
C ILE A 112 -1.48 -7.33 -8.55
N GLY A 113 -2.35 -6.34 -8.36
CA GLY A 113 -2.56 -5.71 -7.04
C GLY A 113 -3.07 -6.70 -6.00
N SER A 114 -3.84 -7.71 -6.41
CA SER A 114 -4.27 -8.77 -5.49
C SER A 114 -3.13 -9.72 -5.08
N MET A 115 -1.97 -9.67 -5.74
CA MET A 115 -0.74 -10.36 -5.30
C MET A 115 0.08 -9.55 -4.29
N GLU A 116 -0.22 -8.27 -4.08
CA GLU A 116 0.46 -7.42 -3.09
C GLU A 116 0.50 -8.04 -1.68
N PRO A 117 -0.59 -8.63 -1.15
CA PRO A 117 -0.55 -9.30 0.16
C PRO A 117 0.38 -10.52 0.17
N VAL A 118 0.46 -11.25 -0.94
CA VAL A 118 1.32 -12.45 -1.08
C VAL A 118 2.79 -12.04 -1.04
N VAL A 119 3.16 -11.00 -1.80
CA VAL A 119 4.54 -10.49 -1.84
C VAL A 119 4.94 -9.86 -0.51
N ALA A 120 4.04 -9.14 0.16
CA ALA A 120 4.28 -8.57 1.48
C ALA A 120 4.59 -9.67 2.51
N ILE A 121 3.82 -10.75 2.52
CA ILE A 121 4.02 -11.91 3.41
C ILE A 121 5.38 -12.56 3.16
N ILE A 122 5.71 -12.88 1.90
CA ILE A 122 7.00 -13.47 1.53
C ILE A 122 8.15 -12.55 1.95
N SER A 123 8.01 -11.25 1.74
CA SER A 123 9.03 -10.28 2.15
C SER A 123 9.20 -10.26 3.67
N THR A 124 8.12 -10.33 4.45
CA THR A 124 8.20 -10.43 5.91
C THR A 124 8.92 -11.71 6.36
N VAL A 125 8.64 -12.86 5.72
CA VAL A 125 9.35 -14.12 6.03
C VAL A 125 10.84 -13.99 5.74
N VAL A 126 11.20 -13.52 4.55
CA VAL A 126 12.58 -13.52 4.05
C VAL A 126 13.42 -12.46 4.75
N PHE A 127 12.87 -11.26 4.98
CA PHE A 127 13.64 -10.12 5.50
C PHE A 127 13.50 -9.91 7.00
N LEU A 128 12.32 -10.17 7.60
CA LEU A 128 12.11 -9.96 9.04
C LEU A 128 12.32 -11.24 9.86
N GLY A 129 12.30 -12.43 9.25
CA GLY A 129 12.53 -13.70 9.94
C GLY A 129 11.49 -14.02 11.04
N SER A 130 10.33 -13.36 11.01
CA SER A 130 9.29 -13.54 12.02
C SER A 130 8.67 -14.95 11.90
N PRO A 131 8.57 -15.73 12.99
CA PRO A 131 7.86 -17.00 12.97
C PRO A 131 6.37 -16.73 12.70
N PHE A 132 5.82 -17.45 11.73
CA PHE A 132 4.40 -17.38 11.39
C PHE A 132 3.59 -18.14 12.44
N GLU A 133 2.54 -17.50 12.96
CA GLU A 133 1.55 -18.22 13.75
C GLU A 133 0.58 -18.96 12.81
N PHE A 134 -0.10 -19.99 13.32
CA PHE A 134 -1.01 -20.83 12.53
C PHE A 134 -2.11 -20.01 11.80
N MET A 135 -2.51 -18.88 12.38
CA MET A 135 -3.50 -17.96 11.80
C MET A 135 -3.01 -17.21 10.58
N ASP A 136 -1.72 -16.90 10.50
CA ASP A 136 -1.14 -16.24 9.35
C ASP A 136 -1.11 -17.16 8.12
N ILE A 137 -0.83 -18.45 8.35
CA ILE A 137 -0.87 -19.50 7.33
C ILE A 137 -2.30 -19.69 6.80
N LEU A 138 -3.29 -19.71 7.70
CA LEU A 138 -4.69 -19.83 7.30
C LEU A 138 -5.16 -18.62 6.48
N GLY A 139 -4.76 -17.41 6.91
CA GLY A 139 -5.00 -16.18 6.18
C GLY A 139 -4.38 -16.19 4.79
N PHE A 140 -3.16 -16.71 4.67
CA PHE A 140 -2.45 -16.87 3.39
C PHE A 140 -3.20 -17.80 2.43
N ILE A 141 -3.63 -18.96 2.90
CA ILE A 141 -4.41 -19.91 2.08
C ILE A 141 -5.69 -19.24 1.56
N PHE A 142 -6.42 -18.51 2.41
CA PHE A 142 -7.62 -17.79 1.98
C PHE A 142 -7.35 -16.71 0.93
N ILE A 143 -6.25 -15.97 1.05
CA ILE A 143 -5.86 -14.97 0.06
C ILE A 143 -5.56 -15.66 -1.27
N LEU A 144 -4.75 -16.72 -1.29
CA LEU A 144 -4.44 -17.47 -2.51
C LEU A 144 -5.68 -18.05 -3.18
N VAL A 145 -6.61 -18.62 -2.41
CA VAL A 145 -7.90 -19.12 -2.92
C VAL A 145 -8.72 -18.00 -3.54
N THR A 146 -8.76 -16.83 -2.90
CA THR A 146 -9.52 -15.67 -3.41
C THR A 146 -8.91 -15.14 -4.72
N VAL A 147 -7.58 -15.02 -4.79
CA VAL A 147 -6.87 -14.56 -5.98
C VAL A 147 -7.07 -15.53 -7.14
N THR A 148 -6.93 -16.83 -6.90
CA THR A 148 -7.16 -17.86 -7.93
C THR A 148 -8.60 -17.86 -8.42
N LEU A 149 -9.60 -17.83 -7.52
CA LEU A 149 -11.02 -17.74 -7.90
C LEU A 149 -11.34 -16.48 -8.72
N LEU A 150 -10.81 -15.32 -8.33
CA LEU A 150 -11.00 -14.08 -9.09
C LEU A 150 -10.30 -14.12 -10.45
N SER A 151 -9.18 -14.82 -10.56
CA SER A 151 -8.48 -15.03 -11.83
C SER A 151 -9.28 -15.92 -12.79
N PHE A 152 -9.97 -16.94 -12.27
CA PHE A 152 -10.80 -17.85 -13.09
C PHE A 152 -12.17 -17.29 -13.43
N LYS A 153 -12.78 -16.45 -12.58
CA LYS A 153 -14.13 -15.90 -12.81
C LYS A 153 -14.21 -14.83 -13.91
N LYS A 154 -13.08 -14.47 -14.53
CA LYS A 154 -12.97 -13.39 -15.52
C LYS A 154 -12.88 -13.87 -16.97
N GLU A 155 -13.43 -15.05 -17.21
CA GLU A 155 -13.66 -15.62 -18.53
C GLU A 155 -15.17 -15.91 -18.65
N ASN A 156 -15.97 -14.83 -18.68
CA ASN A 156 -17.34 -14.73 -19.21
C ASN A 156 -17.75 -13.26 -19.32
#